data_AF-A0A1I6D2U4-F1
#
_entry.id   AF-A0A1I6D2U4-F1
#
_cell.length_a   1.000
_cell.length_b   1.000
_cell.length_c   1.000
_cell.angle_alpha   90.00
_cell.angle_beta   90.00
_cell.angle_gamma   90.00
#
_symmetry.space_group_name_H-M   'P 1'
#
loop_
_entity.id
_entity.type
_entity.pdbx_description
1 polymer ?
#
loop_
_entity_poly.entity_id
_entity_poly.type
_entity_poly.pdbx_seq_one_letter_code
_entity_poly.pdbx_strand_id
1 'polypeptide(L)'
;MGLVTVEGNDVRFSETVARIADSLSPLGPAGRCVAESYALNTEMRRVGESKSAHDKEITLALLDQRRRESSTTLRQMQKHLGRADRSAVALRECMVNMQRETVKPGLALDERRAYIDLTSHFTTMLVQHHSDLTGGVANVIDKVLNGSGAAALAPAGRKPGRRRR
;
A
#
# COMPACT_ATOMS: atom_id res chain seq x y z
N MET A 1 10.13 -0.31 16.36
CA MET A 1 10.38 1.02 15.73
C MET A 1 9.40 1.15 14.57
N GLY A 2 8.79 2.31 14.38
CA GLY A 2 7.80 2.51 13.31
C GLY A 2 8.42 2.41 11.91
N LEU A 3 7.60 2.21 10.88
CA LEU A 3 8.07 2.14 9.49
C LEU A 3 8.59 3.49 8.98
N VAL A 4 8.09 4.58 9.58
CA VAL A 4 8.39 5.97 9.24
C VAL A 4 8.75 6.72 10.52
N THR A 5 9.72 7.63 10.40
CA THR A 5 10.06 8.60 11.46
C THR A 5 9.91 10.01 10.88
N VAL A 6 9.32 10.91 11.66
CA VAL A 6 9.21 12.33 11.31
C VAL A 6 10.15 13.12 12.23
N GLU A 7 11.12 13.81 11.65
CA GLU A 7 12.08 14.66 12.35
C GLU A 7 11.95 16.08 11.81
N GLY A 8 11.34 16.99 12.58
CA GLY A 8 11.03 18.33 12.10
C GLY A 8 10.12 18.28 10.86
N ASN A 9 10.63 18.76 9.72
CA ASN A 9 9.91 18.75 8.44
C ASN A 9 10.27 17.55 7.54
N ASP A 10 11.16 16.66 7.99
CA ASP A 10 11.65 15.55 7.18
C ASP A 10 10.95 14.24 7.54
N VAL A 11 10.56 13.49 6.51
CA VAL A 11 9.98 12.15 6.62
C VAL A 11 11.05 11.13 6.20
N ARG A 12 11.48 10.29 7.14
CA ARG A 12 12.47 9.23 6.91
C ARG A 12 11.84 7.85 6.95
N PHE A 13 12.18 7.02 5.97
CA PHE A 13 11.78 5.62 5.92
C PHE A 13 12.81 4.74 6.62
N SER A 14 12.34 3.78 7.40
CA SER A 14 13.20 2.79 8.05
C SER A 14 13.82 1.81 7.05
N GLU A 15 14.87 1.10 7.48
CA GLU A 15 15.48 0.01 6.71
C GLU A 15 14.47 -1.10 6.36
N THR A 16 13.47 -1.30 7.21
CA THR A 16 12.35 -2.22 6.95
C THR A 16 11.62 -1.85 5.64
N VAL A 17 11.41 -0.57 5.36
CA VAL A 17 10.76 -0.13 4.12
C VAL A 17 11.63 -0.43 2.91
N ALA A 18 12.95 -0.34 3.04
CA ALA A 18 13.88 -0.74 1.98
C ALA A 18 13.79 -2.25 1.70
N ARG A 19 13.81 -3.10 2.72
CA ARG A 19 13.65 -4.57 2.56
C ARG A 19 12.29 -4.96 1.96
N ILE A 20 11.23 -4.23 2.32
CA ILE A 20 9.92 -4.38 1.68
C ILE A 20 10.01 -4.01 0.20
N ALA A 21 10.63 -2.86 -0.14
CA ALA A 21 10.82 -2.45 -1.53
C ALA A 21 11.64 -3.49 -2.34
N ASP A 22 12.66 -4.09 -1.75
CA ASP A 22 13.45 -5.15 -2.40
C ASP A 22 12.62 -6.39 -2.73
N SER A 23 11.70 -6.75 -1.81
CA SER A 23 10.73 -7.85 -2.03
C SER A 23 9.77 -7.54 -3.18
N LEU A 24 9.55 -6.25 -3.48
CA LEU A 24 8.72 -5.73 -4.56
C LEU A 24 9.52 -5.39 -5.84
N SER A 25 10.79 -5.77 -5.91
CA SER A 25 11.66 -5.51 -7.08
C SER A 25 11.11 -5.98 -8.43
N PRO A 26 10.25 -7.02 -8.57
CA PRO A 26 9.61 -7.35 -9.84
C PRO A 26 8.73 -6.23 -10.42
N LEU A 27 8.25 -5.29 -9.59
CA LEU A 27 7.52 -4.09 -10.04
C LEU A 27 8.46 -2.97 -10.52
N GLY A 28 9.78 -3.18 -10.46
CA GLY A 28 10.79 -2.19 -10.79
C GLY A 28 10.69 -0.95 -9.89
N PRO A 29 10.89 0.26 -10.43
CA PRO A 29 10.82 1.51 -9.65
C PRO A 29 9.48 1.72 -8.91
N ALA A 30 8.39 1.13 -9.41
CA ALA A 30 7.08 1.23 -8.76
C ALA A 30 7.04 0.49 -7.41
N GLY A 31 7.83 -0.58 -7.23
CA GLY A 31 7.88 -1.34 -5.98
C GLY A 31 8.30 -0.48 -4.78
N ARG A 32 9.26 0.42 -5.00
CA ARG A 32 9.69 1.41 -4.00
C ARG A 32 8.57 2.38 -3.63
N CYS A 33 7.87 2.94 -4.63
CA CYS A 33 6.75 3.85 -4.37
C CYS A 33 5.61 3.16 -3.60
N VAL A 34 5.36 1.87 -3.87
CA VAL A 34 4.35 1.08 -3.13
C VAL A 34 4.78 0.86 -1.68
N ALA A 35 6.03 0.47 -1.42
CA ALA A 35 6.55 0.27 -0.07
C ALA A 35 6.50 1.58 0.75
N GLU A 36 6.96 2.69 0.17
CA GLU A 36 6.93 4.01 0.81
C GLU A 36 5.48 4.45 1.11
N SER A 37 4.56 4.26 0.16
CA SER A 37 3.14 4.64 0.34
C SER A 37 2.42 3.79 1.38
N TYR A 38 2.74 2.49 1.47
CA TYR A 38 2.23 1.63 2.54
C TYR A 38 2.72 2.13 3.90
N ALA A 39 4.02 2.42 4.03
CA ALA A 39 4.61 2.92 5.26
C ALA A 39 3.97 4.24 5.73
N LEU A 40 3.75 5.18 4.80
CA LEU A 40 3.06 6.45 5.08
C LEU A 40 1.62 6.23 5.55
N ASN A 41 0.84 5.40 4.85
CA ASN A 41 -0.56 5.13 5.22
C ASN A 41 -0.67 4.46 6.60
N THR A 42 0.23 3.51 6.90
CA THR A 42 0.28 2.84 8.20
C THR A 42 0.61 3.83 9.31
N GLU A 43 1.58 4.73 9.08
CA GLU A 43 1.94 5.75 10.07
C GLU A 43 0.83 6.79 10.25
N MET A 44 0.18 7.23 9.17
CA MET A 44 -0.97 8.15 9.25
C MET A 44 -2.13 7.55 10.08
N ARG A 45 -2.42 6.25 9.93
CA ARG A 45 -3.43 5.57 10.77
C ARG A 45 -3.00 5.55 12.24
N ARG A 46 -1.75 5.17 12.50
CA ARG A 46 -1.18 5.12 13.86
C ARG A 46 -1.25 6.48 14.57
N VAL A 47 -0.85 7.55 13.87
CA VAL A 47 -0.91 8.93 14.37
C VAL A 47 -2.37 9.38 14.53
N GLY A 48 -3.25 9.03 13.58
CA GLY A 48 -4.69 9.31 13.63
C GLY A 48 -5.39 8.70 14.84
N GLU A 49 -5.02 7.48 15.23
CA GLU A 49 -5.54 6.76 16.39
C GLU A 49 -4.90 7.18 17.72
N SER A 50 -3.76 7.87 17.68
CA SER A 50 -3.09 8.39 18.88
C SER A 50 -3.94 9.44 19.59
N LYS A 51 -4.03 9.31 20.92
CA LYS A 51 -4.69 10.27 21.82
C LYS A 51 -3.86 11.53 22.09
N SER A 52 -2.57 11.53 21.75
CA SER A 52 -1.72 12.70 21.89
C SER A 52 -2.04 13.74 20.81
N ALA A 53 -2.38 14.96 21.23
CA ALA A 53 -2.68 16.06 20.33
C ALA A 53 -1.44 16.87 19.91
N HIS A 54 -0.33 16.75 20.66
CA HIS A 54 0.86 17.54 20.38
C HIS A 54 1.47 17.11 19.04
N ASP A 55 1.59 18.07 18.13
CA ASP A 55 2.10 17.94 16.75
C ASP A 55 1.38 16.94 15.84
N LYS A 56 0.20 16.44 16.25
CA LYS A 56 -0.56 15.46 15.47
C LYS A 56 -0.97 15.99 14.10
N GLU A 57 -1.51 17.20 14.04
CA GLU A 57 -1.97 17.81 12.78
C GLU A 57 -0.79 18.10 11.83
N ILE A 58 0.32 18.60 12.38
CA ILE A 58 1.54 18.88 11.61
C ILE A 58 2.13 17.57 11.05
N THR A 59 2.23 16.54 11.90
CA THR A 59 2.74 15.22 11.50
C THR A 59 1.86 14.61 10.40
N LEU A 60 0.53 14.66 10.54
CA LEU A 60 -0.39 14.16 9.51
C LEU A 60 -0.28 14.96 8.21
N ALA A 61 -0.10 16.27 8.27
CA ALA A 61 0.09 17.11 7.10
C ALA A 61 1.38 16.76 6.34
N LEU A 62 2.50 16.56 7.05
CA LEU A 62 3.78 16.17 6.46
C LEU A 62 3.70 14.77 5.81
N LEU A 63 3.07 13.81 6.49
CA LEU A 63 2.86 12.47 5.94
C LEU A 63 1.95 12.48 4.71
N ASP A 64 0.87 13.28 4.73
CA ASP A 64 -0.04 13.40 3.59
C ASP A 64 0.64 14.09 2.39
N GLN A 65 1.44 15.12 2.63
CA GLN A 65 2.24 15.75 1.58
C GLN A 65 3.18 14.73 0.93
N ARG A 66 3.93 13.97 1.73
CA ARG A 66 4.84 12.96 1.21
C ARG A 66 4.09 11.87 0.43
N ARG A 67 2.89 11.50 0.88
CA ARG A 67 2.02 10.54 0.17
C ARG A 67 1.58 11.06 -1.19
N ARG A 68 1.25 12.35 -1.30
CA ARG A 68 0.86 12.97 -2.59
C ARG A 68 2.04 13.01 -3.57
N GLU A 69 3.26 13.24 -3.08
CA GLU A 69 4.48 13.16 -3.88
C GLU A 69 4.70 11.75 -4.44
N SER A 70 4.70 10.72 -3.58
CA SER A 70 4.84 9.32 -3.99
C SER A 70 3.73 8.90 -4.98
N SER A 71 2.50 9.36 -4.76
CA SER A 71 1.37 9.11 -5.67
C SER A 71 1.59 9.74 -7.05
N THR A 72 2.11 10.96 -7.09
CA THR A 72 2.36 11.68 -8.34
C THR A 72 3.47 11.00 -9.15
N THR A 73 4.56 10.60 -8.50
CA THR A 73 5.64 9.84 -9.12
C THR A 73 5.12 8.52 -9.70
N LEU A 74 4.27 7.81 -8.97
CA LEU A 74 3.72 6.54 -9.43
C LEU A 74 2.79 6.71 -10.63
N ARG A 75 1.94 7.76 -10.64
CA ARG A 75 1.12 8.13 -11.82
C ARG A 75 1.96 8.47 -13.05
N GLN A 76 3.11 9.12 -12.87
CA GLN A 76 4.04 9.37 -13.97
C GLN A 76 4.62 8.06 -14.50
N MET A 77 5.03 7.14 -13.62
CA MET A 77 5.51 5.80 -14.01
C MET A 77 4.43 4.97 -14.72
N GLN A 78 3.17 5.10 -14.32
CA GLN A 78 2.04 4.41 -14.95
C GLN A 78 1.85 4.77 -16.42
N LYS A 79 2.17 6.00 -16.84
CA LYS A 79 2.15 6.40 -18.26
C LYS A 79 3.14 5.61 -19.12
N HIS A 80 4.12 4.94 -18.49
CA HIS A 80 5.15 4.14 -19.14
C HIS A 80 5.00 2.62 -18.93
N LEU A 81 4.05 2.17 -18.09
CA LEU A 81 3.83 0.75 -17.82
C LEU A 81 2.92 0.12 -18.89
N GLY A 82 3.56 -0.47 -19.90
CA GLY A 82 2.88 -1.22 -20.96
C GLY A 82 2.54 -2.67 -20.55
N ARG A 83 1.26 -3.03 -20.78
CA ARG A 83 0.64 -4.38 -20.78
C ARG A 83 0.30 -5.00 -19.42
N ALA A 84 -0.99 -5.26 -19.22
CA ALA A 84 -1.58 -5.81 -18.00
C ALA A 84 -1.04 -7.20 -17.59
N ASP A 85 -0.73 -8.07 -18.55
CA ASP A 85 -0.27 -9.44 -18.27
C ASP A 85 1.11 -9.48 -17.59
N ARG A 86 2.02 -8.58 -17.96
CA ARG A 86 3.33 -8.45 -17.32
C ARG A 86 3.19 -8.03 -15.86
N SER A 87 2.21 -7.18 -15.57
CA SER A 87 1.94 -6.71 -14.23
C SER A 87 1.35 -7.79 -13.32
N ALA A 88 0.50 -8.68 -13.85
CA ALA A 88 -0.06 -9.79 -13.06
C ALA A 88 1.01 -10.84 -12.68
N VAL A 89 1.97 -11.11 -13.57
CA VAL A 89 3.11 -11.99 -13.27
C VAL A 89 4.00 -11.37 -12.20
N ALA A 90 4.37 -10.09 -12.37
CA ALA A 90 5.18 -9.36 -11.40
C ALA A 90 4.52 -9.30 -10.00
N LEU A 91 3.20 -9.12 -9.92
CA LEU A 91 2.46 -9.14 -8.65
C LEU A 91 2.52 -10.52 -7.96
N ARG A 92 2.38 -11.62 -8.72
CA ARG A 92 2.51 -12.97 -8.16
C ARG A 92 3.93 -13.23 -7.65
N GLU A 93 4.95 -12.80 -8.39
CA GLU A 93 6.35 -12.91 -7.96
C GLU A 93 6.60 -12.12 -6.67
N CYS A 94 6.06 -10.90 -6.56
CA CYS A 94 6.12 -10.11 -5.32
C CYS A 94 5.48 -10.84 -4.14
N MET A 95 4.30 -11.45 -4.34
CA MET A 95 3.63 -12.22 -3.28
C MET A 95 4.47 -13.41 -2.82
N VAL A 96 5.08 -14.15 -3.75
CA VAL A 96 5.98 -15.26 -3.41
C VAL A 96 7.20 -14.76 -2.61
N ASN A 97 7.80 -13.65 -3.02
CA ASN A 97 8.93 -13.05 -2.29
C ASN A 97 8.53 -12.67 -0.87
N MET A 98 7.42 -11.94 -0.70
CA MET A 98 6.94 -11.53 0.63
C MET A 98 6.57 -12.74 1.51
N GLN A 99 5.97 -13.79 0.95
CA GLN A 99 5.68 -15.03 1.67
C GLN A 99 6.97 -15.72 2.16
N ARG A 100 8.03 -15.75 1.34
CA ARG A 100 9.35 -16.27 1.73
C ARG A 100 9.98 -15.45 2.84
N GLU A 101 9.88 -14.12 2.80
CA GLU A 101 10.38 -13.27 3.88
C GLU A 101 9.61 -13.50 5.19
N THR A 102 8.29 -13.68 5.11
CA THR A 102 7.40 -13.85 6.28
C THR A 102 7.74 -15.10 7.11
N VAL A 103 8.31 -16.15 6.50
CA VAL A 103 8.66 -17.39 7.22
C VAL A 103 10.05 -17.35 7.87
N LYS A 104 10.85 -16.28 7.66
CA LYS A 104 12.19 -16.18 8.24
C LYS A 104 12.16 -16.06 9.77
N PRO A 105 13.05 -16.76 10.49
CA PRO A 105 13.19 -16.61 11.94
C PRO A 105 13.74 -15.22 12.29
N GLY A 106 13.30 -14.66 13.41
CA GLY A 106 13.78 -13.35 13.90
C GLY A 106 13.19 -12.12 13.18
N LEU A 107 12.24 -12.30 12.26
CA LEU A 107 11.60 -11.18 11.57
C LEU A 107 10.81 -10.30 12.55
N ALA A 108 11.07 -8.99 12.50
CA ALA A 108 10.37 -8.02 13.32
C ALA A 108 8.85 -8.06 13.07
N LEU A 109 8.06 -7.86 14.13
CA LEU A 109 6.59 -7.96 14.06
C LEU A 109 5.99 -6.99 13.03
N ASP A 110 6.49 -5.75 12.99
CA ASP A 110 5.99 -4.71 12.08
C ASP A 110 6.29 -5.03 10.62
N GLU A 111 7.46 -5.62 10.34
CA GLU A 111 7.86 -6.10 9.01
C GLU A 111 7.02 -7.30 8.58
N ARG A 112 6.80 -8.25 9.49
CA ARG A 112 5.93 -9.41 9.27
C ARG A 112 4.50 -8.99 8.92
N ARG A 113 3.94 -8.03 9.66
CA ARG A 113 2.61 -7.46 9.39
C ARG A 113 2.56 -6.79 8.03
N ALA A 114 3.60 -6.03 7.67
CA ALA A 114 3.68 -5.40 6.36
C ALA A 114 3.62 -6.41 5.21
N TYR A 115 4.37 -7.50 5.28
CA TYR A 115 4.32 -8.55 4.26
C TYR A 115 2.95 -9.22 4.16
N ILE A 116 2.31 -9.51 5.29
CA ILE A 116 0.96 -10.12 5.31
C ILE A 116 -0.07 -9.18 4.69
N ASP A 117 -0.07 -7.91 5.09
CA ASP A 117 -1.01 -6.90 4.61
C ASP A 117 -0.87 -6.66 3.10
N LEU A 118 0.37 -6.52 2.62
CA LEU A 118 0.67 -6.33 1.20
C LEU A 118 0.29 -7.56 0.38
N THR A 119 0.56 -8.77 0.88
CA THR A 119 0.16 -10.03 0.22
C THR A 119 -1.35 -10.15 0.12
N SER A 120 -2.08 -9.83 1.18
CA SER A 120 -3.55 -9.82 1.20
C SER A 120 -4.12 -8.80 0.20
N HIS A 121 -3.53 -7.62 0.13
CA HIS A 121 -3.92 -6.58 -0.84
C HIS A 121 -3.67 -7.02 -2.29
N PHE A 122 -2.49 -7.55 -2.61
CA PHE A 122 -2.20 -8.01 -3.97
C PHE A 122 -3.07 -9.20 -4.38
N THR A 123 -3.41 -10.09 -3.45
CA THR A 123 -4.38 -11.16 -3.69
C THR A 123 -5.73 -10.58 -4.10
N THR A 124 -6.23 -9.61 -3.33
CA THR A 124 -7.49 -8.92 -3.64
C THR A 124 -7.45 -8.25 -5.00
N MET A 125 -6.33 -7.58 -5.32
CA MET A 125 -6.13 -6.92 -6.62
C MET A 125 -6.12 -7.91 -7.79
N LEU A 126 -5.47 -9.07 -7.64
CA LEU A 126 -5.43 -10.11 -8.68
C LEU A 126 -6.82 -10.72 -8.93
N VAL A 127 -7.61 -10.93 -7.87
CA VAL A 127 -8.99 -11.40 -7.95
C VAL A 127 -9.87 -10.36 -8.64
N GLN A 128 -9.76 -9.08 -8.26
CA GLN A 128 -10.52 -7.99 -8.90
C GLN A 128 -10.12 -7.76 -10.37
N HIS A 129 -8.84 -7.93 -10.72
CA HIS A 129 -8.37 -7.85 -12.11
C HIS A 129 -8.91 -9.01 -12.97
N HIS A 130 -9.15 -10.19 -12.38
CA HIS A 130 -9.80 -11.30 -13.09
C HIS A 130 -11.31 -11.11 -13.23
N SER A 131 -11.96 -10.39 -12.31
CA SER A 131 -13.39 -10.05 -12.43
C SER A 131 -13.65 -8.88 -13.37
N ASP A 132 -12.74 -7.90 -13.43
CA ASP A 132 -12.83 -6.69 -14.26
C ASP A 132 -11.82 -6.76 -15.41
N LEU A 133 -12.18 -7.43 -16.50
CA LEU A 133 -11.37 -7.63 -17.72
C LEU A 133 -10.98 -6.34 -18.49
N THR A 134 -11.07 -5.13 -17.91
CA THR A 134 -10.97 -3.85 -18.66
C THR A 134 -10.12 -2.74 -18.03
N GLY A 135 -9.39 -2.96 -16.92
CA GLY A 135 -8.61 -1.88 -16.30
C GLY A 135 -7.29 -2.35 -15.70
N GLY A 136 -6.18 -2.13 -16.43
CA GLY A 136 -4.85 -2.60 -16.05
C GLY A 136 -4.35 -2.12 -14.67
N VAL A 137 -3.32 -2.81 -14.17
CA VAL A 137 -2.69 -2.65 -12.83
C VAL A 137 -2.35 -1.20 -12.43
N ALA A 138 -2.15 -0.29 -13.39
CA ALA A 138 -1.96 1.14 -13.14
C ALA A 138 -3.15 1.81 -12.41
N ASN A 139 -4.38 1.62 -12.89
CA ASN A 139 -5.58 2.17 -12.23
C ASN A 139 -5.77 1.56 -10.82
N VAL A 140 -5.26 0.35 -10.61
CA VAL A 140 -5.39 -0.39 -9.36
C VAL A 140 -4.37 0.08 -8.33
N ILE A 141 -3.14 0.37 -8.76
CA ILE A 141 -2.11 1.00 -7.93
C ILE A 141 -2.54 2.42 -7.51
N ASP A 142 -3.19 3.19 -8.39
CA ASP A 142 -3.73 4.50 -8.02
C ASP A 142 -4.85 4.40 -6.94
N LYS A 143 -5.66 3.34 -6.95
CA LYS A 143 -6.63 3.05 -5.87
C LYS A 143 -5.96 2.70 -4.55
N VAL A 144 -4.80 2.03 -4.58
CA VAL A 144 -3.97 1.73 -3.39
C VAL A 144 -3.41 3.01 -2.78
N LEU A 145 -2.92 3.92 -3.62
CA LEU A 145 -2.32 5.20 -3.19
C LEU A 145 -3.32 6.20 -2.61
N ASN A 146 -4.51 6.29 -3.20
CA ASN A 146 -5.52 7.27 -2.79
C ASN A 146 -6.43 6.77 -1.65
N GLY A 147 -6.18 5.59 -1.09
CA GLY A 147 -6.95 5.03 0.02
C GLY A 147 -8.36 4.54 -0.34
N SER A 148 -8.78 4.63 -1.61
CA SER A 148 -10.09 4.16 -2.09
C SER A 148 -10.16 2.63 -2.20
N GLY A 149 -9.02 1.94 -2.28
CA GLY A 149 -8.96 0.48 -2.19
C GLY A 149 -9.42 -0.07 -0.83
N ALA A 150 -9.27 0.70 0.26
CA ALA A 150 -9.70 0.27 1.59
C ALA A 150 -11.24 0.26 1.73
N ALA A 151 -11.95 1.12 0.99
CA ALA A 151 -13.42 1.10 0.95
C ALA A 151 -13.98 -0.05 0.09
N ALA A 152 -13.22 -0.55 -0.89
CA ALA A 152 -13.58 -1.75 -1.66
C ALA A 152 -13.50 -3.05 -0.83
N LEU A 153 -12.90 -2.99 0.37
CA LEU A 153 -12.83 -4.07 1.36
C LEU A 153 -13.95 -4.01 2.40
N ALA A 154 -14.77 -2.95 2.41
CA ALA A 154 -15.95 -2.94 3.26
C ALA A 154 -16.94 -3.97 2.68
N PRO A 155 -17.39 -4.97 3.46
CA PRO A 155 -18.42 -5.88 3.00
C PRO A 155 -19.60 -5.04 2.53
N ALA A 156 -20.11 -5.33 1.32
CA ALA A 156 -21.24 -4.62 0.75
C ALA A 156 -22.35 -4.58 1.81
N GLY A 157 -22.53 -3.41 2.43
CA GLY A 157 -23.51 -3.23 3.48
C GLY A 157 -24.84 -3.71 2.94
N ARG A 158 -25.35 -4.77 3.54
CA ARG A 158 -26.61 -5.43 3.17
C ARG A 158 -27.66 -4.32 3.09
N LYS A 159 -28.02 -3.89 1.88
CA LYS A 159 -29.06 -2.88 1.68
C LYS A 159 -30.28 -3.37 2.46
N PRO A 160 -30.81 -2.61 3.45
CA PRO A 160 -32.03 -3.01 4.12
C PRO A 160 -33.11 -3.08 3.05
N GLY A 161 -33.62 -4.29 2.83
CA GLY A 161 -34.66 -4.55 1.85
C GLY A 161 -35.82 -3.60 2.10
N ARG A 162 -36.15 -2.83 1.06
CA ARG A 162 -37.37 -2.04 0.94
C ARG A 162 -38.55 -2.99 1.11
N ARG A 163 -39.07 -3.10 2.34
CA ARG A 163 -40.28 -3.87 2.65
C ARG A 163 -41.44 -3.10 2.04
N ARG A 164 -41.84 -3.51 0.82
CA ARG A 164 -43.11 -3.13 0.20
C ARG A 164 -44.23 -3.40 1.21
N ARG A 165 -44.96 -2.35 1.57
CA ARG A 165 -46.38 -2.43 1.89
C ARG A 165 -47.13 -1.88 0.69
#